data_AF-A0A4Y8CN35-F1
#
_entry.id   AF-A0A4Y8CN35-F1
#
_cell.length_a   1.000
_cell.length_b   1.000
_cell.length_c   1.000
_cell.angle_alpha   90.00
_cell.angle_beta   90.00
_cell.angle_gamma   90.00
#
_symmetry.space_group_name_H-M   'P 1'
#
loop_
_entity.id
_entity.type
_entity.pdbx_description
1 polymer ?
#
loop_
_entity_poly.entity_id
_entity_poly.type
_entity_poly.pdbx_seq_one_letter_code
_entity_poly.pdbx_strand_id
1 'polypeptide(L)'
;MVSSIRTLIIAACLLMTKATPLLKKKGLSFDYNGSKVRGVNLGGWFVLEPWITPSLFYGSWVDEYTLTQTLGKSASQNLLNAHWATWITQNDFNEIASVGLNHVRIPIGYWALNPLPGDPYVQGQLTYLDKAIG
;
A
#
# COMPACT_ATOMS: atom_id res chain seq x y z
N MET A 1 -3.07 54.69 33.51
CA MET A 1 -3.77 53.46 33.97
C MET A 1 -4.49 52.76 32.82
N VAL A 2 -3.78 52.38 31.74
CA VAL A 2 -4.39 51.69 30.56
C VAL A 2 -3.50 50.54 30.03
N SER A 3 -2.33 50.29 30.64
CA SER A 3 -1.37 49.30 30.15
C SER A 3 -1.62 47.88 30.67
N SER A 4 -2.29 47.72 31.82
CA SER A 4 -2.37 46.41 32.51
C SER A 4 -3.56 45.52 32.12
N ILE A 5 -4.49 46.00 31.28
CA ILE A 5 -5.70 45.23 30.91
C ILE A 5 -5.47 44.39 29.63
N ARG A 6 -4.58 44.82 28.72
CA ARG A 6 -4.32 44.07 27.47
C ARG A 6 -3.49 42.81 27.68
N THR A 7 -2.64 42.78 28.70
CA THR A 7 -1.79 41.61 29.00
C THR A 7 -2.58 40.46 29.61
N LEU A 8 -3.70 40.73 30.31
CA LEU A 8 -4.51 39.69 30.96
C LEU A 8 -5.36 38.87 29.98
N ILE A 9 -5.78 39.48 28.86
CA ILE A 9 -6.67 38.82 27.88
C ILE A 9 -5.91 37.78 27.04
N ILE A 10 -4.61 38.00 26.76
CA ILE A 10 -3.80 37.06 25.97
C ILE A 10 -3.48 35.80 26.78
N ALA A 11 -3.27 35.91 28.10
CA ALA A 11 -3.02 34.77 28.97
C ALA A 11 -4.25 33.84 29.13
N ALA A 12 -5.47 34.40 29.10
CA ALA A 12 -6.69 33.62 29.25
C ALA A 12 -7.02 32.76 28.00
N CYS A 13 -6.65 33.21 26.80
CA CYS A 13 -6.88 32.45 25.56
C CYS A 13 -5.96 31.23 25.40
N LEU A 14 -4.79 31.22 26.05
CA LEU A 14 -3.85 30.09 26.02
C LEU A 14 -4.26 28.94 26.96
N LEU A 15 -5.17 29.18 27.91
CA LEU A 15 -5.61 28.18 28.89
C LEU A 15 -6.82 27.33 28.42
N MET A 16 -7.39 27.62 27.24
CA MET A 16 -8.56 26.90 26.72
C MET A 16 -8.27 26.00 25.50
N THR A 17 -7.01 25.84 25.09
CA THR A 17 -6.65 24.85 24.09
C THR A 17 -6.66 23.45 24.73
N LYS A 18 -7.83 22.82 24.79
CA LYS A 18 -7.88 21.37 24.98
C LYS A 18 -7.12 20.74 23.82
N ALA A 19 -5.91 20.24 24.09
CA ALA A 19 -5.16 19.43 23.13
C ALA A 19 -6.05 18.27 22.70
N THR A 20 -6.58 18.35 21.48
CA THR A 20 -7.30 17.23 20.90
C THR A 20 -6.23 16.23 20.52
N PRO A 21 -6.19 15.01 21.09
CA PRO A 21 -5.19 14.04 20.70
C PRO A 21 -5.35 13.79 19.20
N LEU A 22 -4.35 14.19 18.41
CA LEU A 22 -4.32 14.05 16.95
C LEU A 22 -4.42 12.57 16.51
N LEU A 23 -4.16 11.66 17.44
CA LEU A 23 -4.28 10.23 17.26
C LEU A 23 -5.32 9.69 18.24
N LYS A 24 -6.59 9.66 17.82
CA LYS A 24 -7.50 8.65 18.36
C LYS A 24 -6.89 7.30 18.01
N LYS A 25 -6.42 6.55 19.01
CA LYS A 25 -6.01 5.16 18.85
C LYS A 25 -7.23 4.40 18.32
N LYS A 26 -7.34 4.29 16.99
CA LYS A 26 -8.35 3.44 16.35
C LYS A 26 -8.06 2.03 16.87
N GLY A 27 -9.03 1.44 17.56
CA GLY A 27 -8.99 0.01 17.82
C GLY A 27 -8.88 -0.75 16.50
N LEU A 28 -8.48 -2.02 16.57
CA LEU A 28 -8.50 -2.88 15.39
C LEU A 28 -9.93 -2.90 14.83
N SER A 29 -10.05 -2.72 13.51
CA SER A 29 -11.35 -2.78 12.83
C SER A 29 -11.91 -4.20 12.79
N PHE A 30 -11.08 -5.21 13.03
CA PHE A 30 -11.45 -6.61 13.06
C PHE A 30 -11.28 -7.19 14.47
N ASP A 31 -12.27 -7.97 14.92
CA ASP A 31 -12.22 -8.69 16.18
C ASP A 31 -11.42 -9.99 16.03
N TYR A 32 -10.12 -9.94 16.30
CA TYR A 32 -9.25 -11.11 16.24
C TYR A 32 -9.53 -12.17 17.33
N ASN A 33 -10.34 -11.86 18.34
CA ASN A 33 -10.66 -12.80 19.42
C ASN A 33 -11.95 -13.58 19.14
N GLY A 34 -12.94 -12.95 18.52
CA GLY A 34 -14.25 -13.55 18.23
C GLY A 34 -14.50 -13.89 16.76
N SER A 35 -13.73 -13.33 15.83
CA SER A 35 -13.92 -13.53 14.38
C SER A 35 -12.78 -14.32 13.74
N LYS A 36 -13.13 -15.23 12.84
CA LYS A 36 -12.15 -16.03 12.09
C LYS A 36 -11.76 -15.35 10.78
N VAL A 37 -10.45 -15.23 10.54
CA VAL A 37 -9.91 -14.79 9.25
C VAL A 37 -10.15 -15.88 8.21
N ARG A 38 -10.80 -15.51 7.11
CA ARG A 38 -10.98 -16.31 5.90
C ARG A 38 -10.58 -15.43 4.73
N GLY A 39 -9.35 -15.59 4.27
CA GLY A 39 -8.79 -14.69 3.27
C GLY A 39 -7.87 -15.37 2.29
N VAL A 40 -7.48 -14.60 1.27
CA VAL A 40 -6.59 -15.00 0.19
C VAL A 40 -5.39 -14.06 0.10
N ASN A 41 -4.31 -14.52 -0.52
CA ASN A 41 -3.21 -13.64 -0.91
C ASN A 41 -3.47 -13.08 -2.31
N LEU A 42 -3.19 -11.80 -2.52
CA LEU A 42 -3.13 -11.18 -3.85
C LEU A 42 -1.72 -11.35 -4.43
N GLY A 43 -1.30 -12.61 -4.55
CA GLY A 43 0.04 -13.01 -5.02
C GLY A 43 0.27 -12.67 -6.49
N GLY A 44 1.54 -12.54 -6.87
CA GLY A 44 1.92 -12.18 -8.25
C GLY A 44 1.60 -10.73 -8.66
N TRP A 45 1.01 -9.90 -7.79
CA TRP A 45 0.60 -8.54 -8.14
C TRP A 45 1.77 -7.54 -8.07
N PHE A 46 2.25 -7.22 -6.87
CA PHE A 46 3.35 -6.25 -6.66
C PHE A 46 4.72 -6.90 -6.48
N VAL A 47 4.76 -8.24 -6.45
CA VAL A 47 5.97 -9.06 -6.49
C VAL A 47 5.70 -10.15 -7.50
N LEU A 48 6.43 -10.15 -8.61
CA LEU A 48 6.27 -11.14 -9.66
C LEU A 48 6.84 -12.49 -9.25
N GLU A 49 6.10 -13.54 -9.53
CA GLU A 49 6.49 -14.93 -9.28
C GLU A 49 6.29 -15.73 -10.56
N PRO A 50 7.34 -16.34 -11.15
CA PRO A 50 7.23 -17.01 -12.45
C PRO A 50 6.17 -18.11 -12.51
N TRP A 51 5.90 -18.76 -11.38
CA TRP A 51 4.90 -19.84 -11.31
C TRP A 51 3.45 -19.31 -11.18
N ILE A 52 3.25 -18.04 -10.81
CA ILE A 52 1.94 -17.38 -10.75
C ILE A 52 1.64 -16.67 -12.07
N THR A 53 2.62 -15.92 -12.60
CA THR A 53 2.47 -15.09 -13.82
C THR A 53 3.46 -15.51 -14.93
N PRO A 54 3.47 -16.78 -15.35
CA PRO A 54 4.48 -17.30 -16.29
C PRO A 54 4.49 -16.57 -17.64
N SER A 55 3.38 -15.96 -18.06
CA SER A 55 3.30 -15.18 -19.29
C SER A 55 4.21 -13.94 -19.30
N LEU A 56 4.61 -13.41 -18.14
CA LEU A 56 5.55 -12.30 -18.04
C LEU A 56 7.02 -12.75 -18.11
N PHE A 57 7.27 -14.04 -17.91
CA PHE A 57 8.61 -14.65 -17.86
C PHE A 57 8.89 -15.45 -19.12
N TYR A 58 8.88 -14.78 -20.27
CA TYR A 58 9.15 -15.39 -21.58
C TYR A 58 10.65 -15.44 -21.96
N GLY A 59 11.51 -14.81 -21.16
CA GLY A 59 12.97 -14.91 -21.24
C GLY A 59 13.55 -15.87 -20.21
N SER A 60 14.88 -15.97 -20.16
CA SER A 60 15.61 -16.76 -19.16
C SER A 60 15.73 -16.05 -17.79
N TRP A 61 14.69 -15.32 -17.38
CA TRP A 61 14.65 -14.59 -16.10
C TRP A 61 14.03 -15.47 -15.02
N VAL A 62 14.64 -15.49 -13.85
CA VAL A 62 14.25 -16.39 -12.74
C VAL A 62 13.46 -15.67 -11.65
N ASP A 63 13.49 -14.34 -11.64
CA ASP A 63 12.84 -13.48 -10.66
C ASP A 63 12.59 -12.06 -11.22
N GLU A 64 11.87 -11.22 -10.47
CA GLU A 64 11.62 -9.82 -10.84
C GLU A 64 12.90 -8.99 -10.95
N TYR A 65 13.94 -9.31 -10.16
CA TYR A 65 15.21 -8.61 -10.19
C TYR A 65 15.90 -8.78 -11.56
N THR A 66 16.11 -10.03 -11.99
CA THR A 66 16.74 -10.38 -13.27
C THR A 66 15.89 -9.96 -14.46
N LEU A 67 14.56 -10.02 -14.35
CA LEU A 67 13.64 -9.48 -15.35
C LEU A 67 13.85 -7.96 -15.52
N THR A 68 13.78 -7.20 -14.43
CA THR A 68 13.89 -5.73 -14.49
C THR A 68 15.29 -5.28 -14.88
N GLN A 69 16.31 -6.04 -14.50
CA GLN A 69 17.70 -5.80 -14.90
C GLN A 69 17.89 -5.99 -16.40
N THR A 70 17.32 -7.06 -16.95
CA THR A 70 17.50 -7.41 -18.37
C THR A 70 16.68 -6.50 -19.29
N LEU A 71 15.44 -6.20 -18.92
CA LEU A 71 14.57 -5.31 -19.71
C LEU A 71 14.99 -3.84 -19.61
N GLY A 72 15.63 -3.46 -18.50
CA GLY A 72 15.90 -2.07 -18.18
C GLY A 72 14.66 -1.30 -17.75
N LYS A 73 14.85 -0.07 -17.23
CA LYS A 73 13.80 0.69 -16.52
C LYS A 73 12.56 0.96 -17.37
N SER A 74 12.72 1.43 -18.61
CA SER A 74 11.58 1.86 -19.43
C SER A 74 10.68 0.70 -19.85
N ALA A 75 11.26 -0.39 -20.37
CA ALA A 75 10.49 -1.57 -20.75
C ALA A 75 9.85 -2.25 -19.53
N SER A 76 10.59 -2.34 -18.41
CA SER A 76 10.07 -2.84 -17.14
C SER A 76 8.87 -2.03 -16.64
N GLN A 77 8.96 -0.70 -16.67
CA GLN A 77 7.87 0.17 -16.22
C GLN A 77 6.60 -0.03 -17.07
N ASN A 78 6.75 -0.13 -18.40
CA ASN A 78 5.61 -0.35 -19.29
C ASN A 78 4.95 -1.71 -19.04
N LEU A 79 5.75 -2.77 -18.93
CA LEU A 79 5.27 -4.12 -18.63
C LEU A 79 4.54 -4.16 -17.28
N LEU A 80 5.18 -3.64 -16.23
CA LEU A 80 4.67 -3.71 -14.87
C LEU A 80 3.47 -2.80 -14.63
N ASN A 81 3.40 -1.61 -15.25
CA ASN A 81 2.20 -0.78 -15.18
C ASN A 81 0.99 -1.47 -15.83
N ALA A 82 1.18 -2.12 -16.98
CA ALA A 82 0.12 -2.88 -17.63
C ALA A 82 -0.35 -4.05 -16.74
N HIS A 83 0.60 -4.77 -16.14
CA HIS A 83 0.32 -5.86 -15.19
C HIS A 83 -0.43 -5.36 -13.95
N TRP A 84 0.09 -4.36 -13.24
CA TRP A 84 -0.52 -3.85 -12.01
C TRP A 84 -1.94 -3.31 -12.24
N ALA A 85 -2.21 -2.74 -13.42
CA ALA A 85 -3.52 -2.21 -13.77
C ALA A 85 -4.57 -3.29 -14.10
N THR A 86 -4.16 -4.52 -14.41
CA THR A 86 -5.05 -5.56 -14.93
C THR A 86 -5.07 -6.86 -14.13
N TRP A 87 -4.03 -7.13 -13.34
CA TRP A 87 -3.90 -8.38 -12.59
C TRP A 87 -4.91 -8.52 -11.46
N ILE A 88 -5.06 -7.48 -10.63
CA ILE A 88 -6.11 -7.39 -9.62
C ILE A 88 -6.86 -6.08 -9.81
N THR A 89 -8.18 -6.17 -9.80
CA THR A 89 -9.12 -5.08 -10.03
C THR A 89 -10.20 -5.06 -8.96
N GLN A 90 -11.06 -4.04 -8.98
CA GLN A 90 -12.23 -3.98 -8.07
C GLN A 90 -13.15 -5.22 -8.23
N ASN A 91 -13.21 -5.83 -9.41
CA ASN A 91 -14.03 -7.00 -9.64
C ASN A 91 -13.54 -8.20 -8.83
N ASP A 92 -12.23 -8.38 -8.70
CA ASP A 92 -11.63 -9.45 -7.89
C ASP A 92 -11.99 -9.26 -6.40
N PHE A 93 -11.97 -8.03 -5.89
CA PHE A 93 -12.44 -7.73 -4.53
C PHE A 93 -13.92 -8.03 -4.34
N ASN A 94 -14.75 -7.71 -5.34
CA ASN A 94 -16.17 -8.03 -5.31
C ASN A 94 -16.40 -9.55 -5.30
N GLU A 95 -15.63 -10.31 -6.09
CA GLU A 95 -15.71 -11.76 -6.14
C GLU A 95 -15.28 -12.40 -4.81
N ILE A 96 -14.13 -11.99 -4.26
CA ILE A 96 -13.63 -12.41 -2.94
C ILE A 96 -14.70 -12.20 -1.88
N ALA A 97 -15.33 -11.02 -1.86
CA ALA A 97 -16.42 -10.72 -0.92
C ALA A 97 -17.66 -11.60 -1.18
N SER A 98 -18.02 -11.84 -2.45
CA SER A 98 -19.21 -12.61 -2.83
C SER A 98 -19.15 -14.08 -2.39
N VAL A 99 -17.95 -14.66 -2.31
CA VAL A 99 -17.75 -16.03 -1.79
C VAL A 99 -17.57 -16.07 -0.26
N GLY A 100 -17.79 -14.94 0.42
CA GLY A 100 -17.78 -14.85 1.88
C GLY A 100 -16.38 -14.80 2.52
N LEU A 101 -15.34 -14.49 1.74
CA LEU A 101 -14.04 -14.17 2.31
C LEU A 101 -14.07 -12.76 2.93
N ASN A 102 -13.29 -12.57 4.00
CA ASN A 102 -13.32 -11.36 4.81
C ASN A 102 -11.95 -10.67 4.95
N HIS A 103 -10.90 -11.20 4.31
CA HIS A 103 -9.55 -10.66 4.34
C HIS A 103 -8.84 -10.86 3.01
N VAL A 104 -7.93 -9.94 2.71
CA VAL A 104 -6.86 -10.15 1.74
C VAL A 104 -5.51 -9.86 2.39
N ARG A 105 -4.49 -10.62 2.02
CA ARG A 105 -3.09 -10.31 2.31
C ARG A 105 -2.44 -9.82 1.03
N ILE A 106 -1.79 -8.67 1.08
CA ILE A 106 -1.18 -8.02 -0.09
C ILE A 106 0.36 -8.08 0.06
N PRO A 107 1.05 -8.97 -0.67
CA PRO A 107 2.50 -8.95 -0.75
C PRO A 107 2.98 -7.68 -1.47
N ILE A 108 3.99 -7.01 -0.93
CA ILE A 108 4.63 -5.85 -1.56
C ILE A 108 6.14 -5.89 -1.31
N GLY A 109 6.93 -5.66 -2.36
CA GLY A 109 8.38 -5.62 -2.27
C GLY A 109 8.88 -4.33 -1.62
N TYR A 110 10.03 -4.40 -0.92
CA TYR A 110 10.62 -3.21 -0.28
C TYR A 110 10.95 -2.10 -1.29
N TRP A 111 11.27 -2.49 -2.53
CA TRP A 111 11.62 -1.59 -3.63
C TRP A 111 10.47 -0.67 -4.05
N ALA A 112 9.22 -1.00 -3.71
CA ALA A 112 8.09 -0.10 -3.90
C ALA A 112 8.23 1.19 -3.07
N LEU A 113 8.88 1.12 -1.90
CA LEU A 113 9.05 2.22 -0.97
C LEU A 113 10.45 2.83 -1.03
N ASN A 114 11.49 2.01 -0.89
CA ASN A 114 12.87 2.48 -0.75
C ASN A 114 13.85 1.52 -1.45
N PRO A 115 14.01 1.61 -2.78
CA PRO A 115 14.97 0.78 -3.51
C PRO A 115 16.42 1.12 -3.11
N LEU A 116 17.29 0.12 -3.12
CA LEU A 116 18.70 0.29 -2.83
C LEU A 116 19.46 0.87 -4.04
N PRO A 117 20.59 1.56 -3.82
CA PRO A 117 21.45 1.98 -4.92
C PRO A 117 21.87 0.80 -5.80
N GLY A 118 21.62 0.90 -7.10
CA GLY A 118 21.91 -0.16 -8.07
C GLY A 118 20.77 -1.16 -8.32
N ASP A 119 19.65 -1.06 -7.58
CA ASP A 119 18.51 -1.93 -7.83
C ASP A 119 17.90 -1.73 -9.22
N PRO A 120 17.59 -2.82 -9.95
CA PRO A 120 16.98 -2.76 -11.27
C PRO A 120 15.48 -2.48 -11.23
N TYR A 121 14.82 -2.69 -10.09
CA TYR A 121 13.38 -2.54 -9.89
C TYR A 121 12.81 -1.19 -10.32
N VAL A 122 11.54 -1.17 -10.67
CA VAL A 122 10.78 0.05 -10.95
C VAL A 122 9.72 0.29 -9.87
N GLN A 123 9.37 1.55 -9.65
CA GLN A 123 8.36 1.96 -8.68
C GLN A 123 7.02 2.27 -9.36
N GLY A 124 5.94 2.34 -8.58
CA GLY A 124 4.58 2.66 -9.04
C GLY A 124 3.48 1.83 -8.38
N GLN A 125 3.87 0.76 -7.67
CA GLN A 125 3.00 -0.16 -6.94
C GLN A 125 2.09 0.56 -5.94
N LEU A 126 2.61 1.58 -5.24
CA LEU A 126 1.88 2.28 -4.18
C LEU A 126 0.60 2.95 -4.69
N THR A 127 0.58 3.44 -5.94
CA THR A 127 -0.64 4.00 -6.54
C THR A 127 -1.76 2.96 -6.69
N TYR A 128 -1.41 1.70 -6.93
CA TYR A 128 -2.38 0.60 -7.01
C TYR A 128 -2.73 0.04 -5.64
N LEU A 129 -1.78 0.03 -4.70
CA LEU A 129 -2.03 -0.30 -3.31
C LEU A 129 -3.04 0.68 -2.68
N ASP A 130 -2.87 1.99 -2.91
CA ASP A 130 -3.80 3.01 -2.41
C ASP A 130 -5.22 2.76 -2.94
N LYS A 131 -5.36 2.44 -4.24
CA LYS A 131 -6.66 2.05 -4.82
C LYS A 131 -7.26 0.80 -4.18
N ALA A 132 -6.42 -0.15 -3.75
CA ALA A 132 -6.87 -1.40 -3.14
C ALA A 132 -7.39 -1.21 -1.70
N ILE A 133 -6.89 -0.20 -0.98
CA ILE A 133 -7.22 0.01 0.44
C ILE A 133 -8.26 1.11 0.68
N GLY A 134 -8.47 2.02 -0.28
CA GLY A 134 -9.50 3.07 -0.21
C GLY A 134 -9.05 4.35 0.48
#